data_AF-A0A5J4PAM7-F1
#
_entry.id   AF-A0A5J4PAM7-F1
#
_cell.length_a   1.000
_cell.length_b   1.000
_cell.length_c   1.000
_cell.angle_alpha   90.00
_cell.angle_beta   90.00
_cell.angle_gamma   90.00
#
_symmetry.space_group_name_H-M   'P 1'
#
loop_
_entity.id
_entity.type
_entity.pdbx_description
1 polymer ?
#
loop_
_entity_poly.entity_id
_entity_poly.type
_entity_poly.pdbx_seq_one_letter_code
_entity_poly.pdbx_strand_id
1 'polypeptide(L)' 'MTTYEIEEKIVAMLKTVFDPEIPVNIYDLGLIYEINVAPAGEVSIDMTLT' A
#
# COMPACT_ATOMS: atom_id res chain seq x y z
N MET A 1 8.39 -16.01 5.78
CA MET A 1 8.13 -14.77 5.06
C MET A 1 8.94 -13.68 5.71
N THR A 2 9.78 -13.01 4.94
CA THR A 2 10.49 -11.82 5.40
C THR A 2 9.55 -10.61 5.35
N THR A 3 9.87 -9.56 6.09
CA THR A 3 9.16 -8.28 6.05
C THR A 3 9.06 -7.74 4.62
N TYR A 4 10.12 -7.91 3.83
CA TYR A 4 10.20 -7.51 2.43
C TYR A 4 9.19 -8.27 1.53
N GLU A 5 9.04 -9.58 1.70
CA GLU A 5 8.04 -10.37 0.94
C GLU A 5 6.59 -9.98 1.29
N ILE A 6 6.35 -9.51 2.51
CA ILE A 6 5.04 -9.02 2.94
C ILE A 6 4.77 -7.65 2.31
N GLU A 7 5.77 -6.76 2.33
CA GLU A 7 5.69 -5.45 1.70
C GLU A 7 5.39 -5.54 0.19
N GLU A 8 6.08 -6.40 -0.55
CA GLU A 8 5.81 -6.62 -1.98
C GLU A 8 4.37 -7.07 -2.25
N LYS A 9 3.82 -7.93 -1.38
CA LYS A 9 2.43 -8.37 -1.49
C LYS A 9 1.44 -7.26 -1.19
N ILE A 10 1.72 -6.43 -0.19
CA ILE A 10 0.88 -5.27 0.14
C ILE A 10 0.87 -4.29 -1.04
N VAL A 11 2.04 -3.95 -1.59
CA VAL A 11 2.16 -3.06 -2.76
C VAL A 11 1.39 -3.63 -3.95
N ALA A 12 1.53 -4.92 -4.23
CA ALA A 12 0.77 -5.56 -5.30
C ALA A 12 -0.74 -5.44 -5.11
N MET A 13 -1.24 -5.61 -3.87
CA MET A 13 -2.66 -5.43 -3.55
C MET A 13 -3.11 -3.98 -3.66
N LEU A 14 -2.33 -3.02 -3.16
CA LEU A 14 -2.66 -1.58 -3.26
C LEU A 14 -2.77 -1.12 -4.72
N LYS A 15 -1.96 -1.68 -5.62
CA LYS A 15 -2.06 -1.42 -7.07
C LYS A 15 -3.35 -1.93 -7.73
N THR A 16 -4.11 -2.79 -7.05
CA THR A 16 -5.43 -3.25 -7.52
C THR A 16 -6.57 -2.33 -7.10
N VAL A 17 -6.31 -1.38 -6.19
CA VAL A 17 -7.28 -0.41 -5.71
C VAL A 17 -7.15 0.87 -6.53
N PHE A 18 -8.20 1.19 -7.28
CA PHE A 18 -8.26 2.35 -8.16
C PHE A 18 -9.06 3.48 -7.52
N ASP A 19 -8.63 4.70 -7.78
CA ASP A 19 -9.42 5.87 -7.45
C ASP A 19 -10.70 5.90 -8.32
N PRO A 20 -11.89 6.13 -7.76
CA PRO A 20 -13.14 6.12 -8.53
C PRO A 20 -13.29 7.35 -9.44
N GLU A 21 -12.57 8.44 -9.17
CA GLU A 21 -12.61 9.67 -9.98
C GLU A 21 -11.55 9.66 -11.08
N ILE A 22 -10.40 9.03 -10.85
CA ILE A 22 -9.28 8.96 -11.78
C ILE A 22 -8.89 7.49 -12.03
N PRO A 23 -8.75 7.01 -13.29
CA PRO A 23 -8.46 5.60 -13.60
C PRO A 23 -6.97 5.23 -13.36
N VAL A 24 -6.44 5.56 -12.18
CA VAL A 24 -5.08 5.26 -11.71
C VAL A 24 -5.18 4.67 -10.30
N ASN A 25 -4.28 3.75 -9.95
CA ASN A 25 -4.30 3.12 -8.63
C ASN A 25 -3.69 4.02 -7.55
N ILE A 26 -4.14 3.82 -6.31
CA ILE A 26 -3.75 4.65 -5.15
C ILE A 26 -2.24 4.64 -4.86
N TYR A 27 -1.54 3.57 -5.27
CA TYR A 27 -0.10 3.46 -5.10
C TYR A 27 0.66 4.32 -6.14
N ASP A 28 0.31 4.18 -7.42
CA ASP A 28 0.94 4.94 -8.50
C ASP A 28 0.52 6.43 -8.49
N LEU A 29 -0.63 6.76 -7.88
CA LEU A 29 -1.03 8.14 -7.56
C LEU A 29 -0.17 8.77 -6.46
N GLY A 30 0.57 7.97 -5.67
CA GLY A 30 1.39 8.47 -4.57
C GLY A 30 0.59 8.86 -3.32
N LEU A 31 -0.57 8.25 -3.10
CA LEU A 31 -1.40 8.50 -1.91
C LEU A 31 -0.88 7.76 -0.66
N ILE A 32 0.00 6.78 -0.85
CA ILE A 32 0.61 5.97 0.20
C ILE A 32 1.94 6.60 0.60
N TYR A 33 2.08 6.99 1.87
CA TYR A 33 3.28 7.64 2.40
C TYR A 33 4.23 6.67 3.09
N GLU A 34 3.70 5.75 3.88
CA GLU A 34 4.50 4.76 4.61
C GLU A 34 3.76 3.43 4.69
N ILE A 35 4.51 2.33 4.56
CA ILE A 35 4.06 0.97 4.84
C ILE A 35 5.00 0.42 5.91
N ASN A 36 4.49 0.25 7.13
CA ASN A 36 5.23 -0.30 8.25
C ASN A 36 4.78 -1.73 8.52
N VAL A 37 5.70 -2.69 8.43
CA VAL A 37 5.42 -4.10 8.67
C VAL A 37 6.17 -4.55 9.92
N ALA A 38 5.41 -4.83 10.98
CA ALA A 38 5.95 -5.31 12.24
C ALA A 38 6.42 -6.78 12.13
N PRO A 39 7.39 -7.22 12.95
CA PRO A 39 7.86 -8.61 12.95
C PRO A 39 6.78 -9.66 13.23
N ALA A 40 5.68 -9.26 13.89
CA ALA A 40 4.54 -10.10 14.18
C ALA A 40 3.54 -10.21 13.01
N GLY A 41 3.79 -9.52 11.88
CA GLY A 41 2.92 -9.50 10.70
C GLY A 41 1.80 -8.46 10.74
N GLU A 42 1.79 -7.59 11.76
CA GLU A 42 0.92 -6.41 11.78
C GLU A 42 1.41 -5.37 10.78
N VAL A 43 0.48 -4.74 10.07
CA VAL A 43 0.78 -3.80 8.98
C VAL A 43 0.04 -2.51 9.25
N SER A 44 0.78 -1.42 9.30
CA SER A 44 0.25 -0.05 9.37
C SER A 44 0.57 0.67 8.07
N ILE A 45 -0.43 1.35 7.50
CA ILE A 45 -0.29 2.09 6.25
C ILE A 45 -0.73 3.52 6.51
N ASP A 46 0.19 4.46 6.31
CA ASP A 46 -0.11 5.89 6.35
C ASP A 46 -0.43 6.36 4.95
N MET A 47 -1.62 6.96 4.79
CA MET A 47 -2.11 7.45 3.52
C MET A 47 -2.84 8.78 3.68
N THR A 48 -2.86 9.57 2.62
CA THR A 48 -3.70 10.77 2.51
C THR A 48 -4.86 10.53 1.56
N LEU A 49 -5.92 11.31 1.72
CA LEU A 49 -6.97 11.48 0.72
C LEU A 49 -6.81 12.86 0.08
N THR A 50 -7.17 12.96 -1.19
CA THR A 50 -7.36 14.25 -1.89
C THR A 50 -8.79 14.75 -1.72
#